data_AF-W2WAY6-F1
#
_entry.id   AF-W2WAY6-F1
#
_cell.length_a   1.000
_cell.length_b   1.000
_cell.length_c   1.000
_cell.angle_alpha   90.00
_cell.angle_beta   90.00
_cell.angle_gamma   90.00
#
_symmetry.space_group_name_H-M   'P 1'
#
loop_
_entity.id
_entity.type
_entity.pdbx_description
1 polymer ?
#
loop_
_entity_poly.entity_id
_entity_poly.type
_entity_poly.pdbx_seq_one_letter_code
_entity_poly.pdbx_strand_id
1 'polypeptide(L)'
;MVGSSSQNVAKRVEGELFKKWHLSKSNTSKDIFQNLRLYAASETLLYNPSFKTWMRYATEYGKPNPHSQTSMIGALLWYYGENLLLQMIKTAKNNTSTEKVAADLQSVLHILFTN
;
A
#
# COMPACT_ATOMS: atom_id res chain seq x y z
N MET A 1 -15.95 -8.09 -23.63
CA MET A 1 -14.52 -8.02 -23.98
C MET A 1 -13.72 -8.72 -22.89
N VAL A 2 -13.04 -9.82 -23.21
CA VAL A 2 -12.11 -10.50 -22.31
C VAL A 2 -10.76 -9.78 -22.40
N GLY A 3 -10.10 -9.50 -21.28
CA GLY A 3 -8.81 -8.78 -21.27
C GLY A 3 -7.75 -9.43 -22.17
N SER A 4 -6.81 -8.63 -22.69
CA SER A 4 -5.80 -9.11 -23.63
C SER A 4 -4.94 -10.22 -23.01
N SER A 5 -4.35 -11.09 -23.85
CA SER A 5 -3.46 -12.18 -23.40
C SER A 5 -2.38 -11.67 -22.42
N SER A 6 -1.75 -10.54 -22.73
CA SER A 6 -0.74 -9.90 -21.86
C SER A 6 -1.31 -9.44 -20.52
N GLN A 7 -2.55 -8.93 -20.47
CA GLN A 7 -3.20 -8.55 -19.21
C GLN A 7 -3.47 -9.77 -18.32
N ASN A 8 -3.85 -10.89 -18.92
CA ASN A 8 -4.12 -12.13 -18.18
C ASN A 8 -2.83 -12.72 -17.60
N VAL A 9 -1.73 -12.68 -18.35
CA VAL A 9 -0.41 -13.07 -17.85
C VAL A 9 0.03 -12.17 -16.70
N ALA A 10 -0.10 -10.85 -16.84
CA ALA A 10 0.26 -9.90 -15.79
C ALA A 10 -0.50 -10.15 -14.48
N LYS A 11 -1.82 -10.38 -14.56
CA LYS A 11 -2.65 -10.72 -13.38
C LYS A 11 -2.19 -12.02 -12.71
N ARG A 12 -1.87 -13.05 -13.50
CA ARG A 12 -1.36 -14.32 -12.95
C ARG A 12 -0.03 -14.13 -12.23
N VAL A 13 0.91 -13.40 -12.85
CA VAL A 13 2.21 -13.10 -12.25
C VAL A 13 2.05 -12.33 -10.94
N GLU A 14 1.17 -11.33 -10.91
CA GLU A 14 0.88 -10.57 -9.68
C GLU A 14 0.30 -11.47 -8.58
N GLY A 15 -0.64 -12.36 -8.91
CA GLY A 15 -1.22 -13.31 -7.95
C GLY A 15 -0.16 -14.25 -7.34
N GLU A 16 0.73 -14.80 -8.18
CA GLU A 16 1.83 -15.65 -7.69
C GLU A 16 2.83 -14.87 -6.83
N LEU A 17 3.09 -13.60 -7.17
CA LEU A 17 3.93 -12.72 -6.37
C LEU A 17 3.33 -12.48 -4.97
N PHE A 18 2.03 -12.16 -4.90
CA PHE A 18 1.35 -11.94 -3.62
C PHE A 18 1.31 -13.21 -2.77
N LYS A 19 1.07 -14.37 -3.38
CA LYS A 19 1.14 -15.66 -2.71
C LYS A 19 2.54 -15.91 -2.15
N LYS A 20 3.59 -15.68 -2.94
CA LYS A 20 4.98 -15.83 -2.49
C LYS A 20 5.30 -14.90 -1.32
N TRP A 21 4.87 -13.64 -1.39
CA TRP A 21 5.07 -12.70 -0.30
C TRP A 21 4.34 -13.15 0.97
N HIS A 22 3.06 -13.52 0.86
CA HIS A 22 2.23 -13.94 1.97
C HIS A 22 2.73 -15.22 2.65
N LEU A 23 3.25 -16.19 1.89
CA LEU A 23 3.73 -17.46 2.47
C LEU A 23 5.01 -17.30 3.30
N SER A 24 5.80 -16.26 3.05
CA SER A 24 7.00 -16.00 3.87
C SER A 24 6.63 -15.43 5.24
N LYS A 25 7.30 -15.93 6.30
CA LYS A 25 7.14 -15.40 7.66
C LYS A 25 7.80 -14.01 7.83
N SER A 26 8.83 -13.70 7.05
CA SER A 26 9.60 -12.45 7.12
C SER A 26 9.06 -11.33 6.22
N ASN A 27 7.85 -11.49 5.68
CA ASN A 27 7.25 -10.56 4.73
C ASN A 27 5.99 -9.93 5.32
N THR A 28 6.15 -9.17 6.40
CA THR A 28 5.09 -8.27 6.86
C THR A 28 4.84 -7.18 5.79
N SER A 29 3.73 -6.46 5.92
CA SER A 29 3.48 -5.33 5.02
C SER A 29 4.58 -4.26 5.09
N LYS A 30 5.21 -4.08 6.26
CA LYS A 30 6.38 -3.20 6.42
C LYS A 30 7.59 -3.73 5.65
N ASP A 31 7.87 -5.03 5.76
CA ASP A 31 9.03 -5.63 5.09
C ASP A 31 8.90 -5.55 3.57
N ILE A 32 7.71 -5.81 3.02
CA ILE A 32 7.47 -5.65 1.58
C ILE A 32 7.59 -4.18 1.16
N PHE A 33 7.09 -3.23 1.97
CA PHE A 33 7.25 -1.80 1.70
C PHE A 33 8.73 -1.40 1.60
N GLN A 34 9.56 -1.93 2.51
CA GLN A 34 11.00 -1.71 2.54
C GLN A 34 11.70 -2.36 1.34
N ASN A 35 11.35 -3.61 1.02
CA ASN A 35 11.94 -4.36 -0.10
C ASN A 35 11.67 -3.69 -1.45
N LEU A 36 10.50 -3.08 -1.60
CA LEU A 36 10.13 -2.27 -2.76
C LEU A 36 10.74 -0.85 -2.72
N ARG A 37 11.50 -0.52 -1.66
CA ARG A 37 12.16 0.78 -1.44
C ARG A 37 11.21 1.97 -1.50
N LEU A 38 9.94 1.76 -1.12
CA LEU A 38 8.90 2.77 -1.24
C LEU A 38 9.14 3.97 -0.31
N TYR A 39 9.82 3.77 0.82
CA TYR A 39 10.22 4.84 1.74
C TYR A 39 11.04 5.94 1.04
N ALA A 40 11.82 5.60 0.02
CA ALA A 40 12.68 6.55 -0.70
C ALA A 40 11.88 7.45 -1.65
N ALA A 41 10.63 7.12 -1.98
CA ALA A 41 9.80 7.91 -2.88
C ALA A 41 9.27 9.20 -2.24
N SER A 42 9.27 9.29 -0.91
CA SER A 42 8.83 10.46 -0.13
C SER A 42 7.54 11.08 -0.70
N GLU A 43 7.59 12.32 -1.18
CA GLU A 43 6.46 13.07 -1.76
C GLU A 43 5.87 12.45 -3.04
N THR A 44 6.67 11.69 -3.79
CA THR A 44 6.24 11.05 -5.04
C THR A 44 5.62 9.66 -4.83
N LEU A 45 5.55 9.19 -3.58
CA LEU A 45 5.09 7.84 -3.23
C LEU A 45 3.74 7.49 -3.88
N LEU A 46 2.76 8.38 -3.83
CA LEU A 46 1.41 8.09 -4.31
C LEU A 46 1.31 8.02 -5.85
N TYR A 47 2.31 8.53 -6.56
CA TYR A 47 2.44 8.38 -8.01
C TYR A 47 3.13 7.07 -8.39
N ASN A 48 3.82 6.42 -7.45
CA ASN A 48 4.59 5.21 -7.73
C ASN A 48 3.63 4.03 -8.00
N PRO A 49 3.67 3.39 -9.19
CA PRO A 49 2.82 2.24 -9.48
C PRO A 49 3.08 1.06 -8.52
N SER A 50 4.32 0.90 -8.04
CA SER A 50 4.68 -0.13 -7.05
C SER A 50 4.01 0.12 -5.70
N PHE A 51 3.70 1.38 -5.36
CA PHE A 51 2.93 1.72 -4.16
C PHE A 51 1.49 1.20 -4.27
N LYS A 52 0.86 1.34 -5.44
CA LYS A 52 -0.49 0.79 -5.69
C LYS A 52 -0.52 -0.74 -5.58
N THR A 53 0.50 -1.42 -6.13
CA THR A 53 0.65 -2.88 -5.99
C THR A 53 0.86 -3.28 -4.53
N TRP A 54 1.71 -2.56 -3.80
CA TRP A 54 1.93 -2.80 -2.38
C TRP A 54 0.66 -2.60 -1.53
N MET A 55 -0.12 -1.53 -1.78
CA MET A 55 -1.39 -1.30 -1.07
C MET A 55 -2.35 -2.45 -1.24
N ARG A 56 -2.50 -2.98 -2.47
CA ARG A 56 -3.34 -4.15 -2.73
C ARG A 56 -2.86 -5.37 -1.95
N TYR A 57 -1.56 -5.68 -2.02
CA TYR A 57 -0.99 -6.76 -1.21
C TYR A 57 -1.25 -6.56 0.29
N ALA A 58 -0.94 -5.37 0.81
CA ALA A 58 -1.02 -5.07 2.24
C ALA A 58 -2.46 -5.07 2.78
N THR A 59 -3.45 -4.82 1.91
CA THR A 59 -4.88 -4.85 2.23
C THR A 59 -5.45 -6.26 2.16
N GLU A 60 -5.09 -7.04 1.13
CA GLU A 60 -5.68 -8.36 0.88
C GLU A 60 -4.94 -9.50 1.59
N TYR A 61 -3.62 -9.39 1.75
CA TYR A 61 -2.74 -10.47 2.23
C TYR A 61 -1.77 -10.01 3.33
N GLY A 62 -1.78 -8.73 3.67
CA GLY A 62 -0.82 -8.12 4.57
C GLY A 62 -0.91 -8.70 5.96
N LYS A 63 0.22 -9.13 6.50
CA LYS A 63 0.33 -9.57 7.90
C LYS A 63 0.53 -8.36 8.82
N PRO A 64 -0.18 -8.29 9.96
CA PRO A 64 0.03 -7.23 10.93
C PRO A 64 1.48 -7.26 11.42
N ASN A 65 2.02 -6.09 11.75
CA ASN A 65 3.37 -5.99 12.28
C ASN A 65 3.33 -6.03 13.82
N PRO A 66 4.43 -6.36 14.51
CA PRO A 66 4.43 -6.48 15.98
C PRO A 66 4.03 -5.20 16.74
N HIS A 67 4.05 -4.04 16.08
CA HIS A 67 3.79 -2.73 16.66
C HIS A 67 2.46 -2.10 16.18
N SER A 68 1.69 -2.79 15.34
CA SER A 68 0.41 -2.28 14.81
C SER A 68 -0.54 -3.40 14.43
N GLN A 69 -1.78 -3.29 14.88
CA GLN A 69 -2.86 -4.21 14.52
C GLN A 69 -3.21 -4.15 13.02
N THR A 70 -2.81 -3.09 12.30
CA THR A 70 -3.03 -3.00 10.85
C THR A 70 -1.75 -3.07 10.04
N SER A 71 -1.76 -3.97 9.07
CA SER A 71 -0.63 -4.29 8.21
C SER A 71 -0.21 -3.09 7.34
N MET A 72 -1.18 -2.43 6.68
CA MET A 72 -0.89 -1.32 5.75
C MET A 72 -0.63 0.02 6.46
N ILE A 73 -1.60 0.52 7.24
CA ILE A 73 -1.48 1.84 7.90
C ILE A 73 -0.37 1.82 8.95
N GLY A 74 -0.19 0.72 9.68
CA GLY A 74 0.94 0.57 10.59
C GLY A 74 2.31 0.76 9.93
N ALA A 75 2.48 0.29 8.68
CA ALA A 75 3.71 0.51 7.93
C ALA A 75 3.88 1.98 7.51
N LEU A 76 2.80 2.64 7.06
CA LEU A 76 2.86 4.05 6.66
C LEU A 76 3.14 4.97 7.85
N LEU A 77 2.47 4.75 8.98
CA LEU A 77 2.73 5.49 10.21
C LEU A 77 4.16 5.27 10.72
N TRP A 78 4.73 4.08 10.55
CA TRP A 78 6.12 3.82 10.92
C TRP A 78 7.12 4.67 10.11
N TYR A 79 6.91 4.84 8.81
CA TYR A 79 7.85 5.58 7.95
C TYR A 79 7.62 7.09 7.91
N TYR A 80 6.36 7.52 7.96
CA TYR A 80 6.01 8.93 7.76
C TYR A 80 5.52 9.60 9.05
N GLY A 81 5.03 8.83 10.03
CA GLY A 81 4.28 9.39 11.15
C GLY A 81 2.92 9.94 10.72
N GLU A 82 2.06 10.24 11.70
CA GLU A 82 0.67 10.64 11.44
C GLU A 82 0.57 11.99 10.72
N ASN A 83 1.27 13.02 11.20
CA ASN A 83 1.17 14.38 10.66
C ASN A 83 1.58 14.46 9.18
N LEU A 84 2.72 13.88 8.83
CA LEU A 84 3.20 13.88 7.45
C LEU A 84 2.31 13.01 6.55
N LEU A 85 1.85 11.85 7.04
CA LEU A 85 0.93 11.01 6.29
C LEU A 85 -0.37 11.75 5.95
N LEU A 86 -0.96 12.46 6.92
CA LEU A 86 -2.15 13.28 6.71
C LEU A 86 -1.90 14.41 5.71
N GLN A 87 -0.72 15.04 5.74
CA GLN A 87 -0.35 16.07 4.76
C GLN A 87 -0.22 15.48 3.35
N MET A 88 0.46 14.33 3.20
CA MET A 88 0.60 13.63 1.92
C MET A 88 -0.78 13.26 1.33
N ILE A 89 -1.69 12.75 2.17
CA ILE A 89 -3.07 12.44 1.77
C ILE A 89 -3.79 13.71 1.30
N LYS A 90 -3.73 14.81 2.08
CA LYS A 90 -4.36 16.09 1.71
C LYS A 90 -3.85 16.61 0.37
N THR A 91 -2.54 16.61 0.15
CA THR A 91 -1.94 17.04 -1.13
C THR A 91 -2.40 16.16 -2.28
N ALA A 92 -2.38 14.85 -2.10
CA ALA A 92 -2.74 13.89 -3.15
C ALA A 92 -4.24 13.90 -3.50
N LYS A 93 -5.13 14.29 -2.59
CA LYS A 93 -6.55 14.52 -2.89
C LYS A 93 -6.78 15.66 -3.89
N ASN A 94 -5.88 16.65 -3.91
CA ASN A 94 -5.99 17.78 -4.83
C ASN A 94 -5.43 17.48 -6.23
N ASN A 95 -4.88 16.28 -6.47
CA ASN A 95 -4.40 15.86 -7.78
C ASN A 95 -5.24 14.69 -8.29
N THR A 96 -5.88 14.88 -9.45
CA THR A 96 -6.79 13.91 -10.08
C THR A 96 -6.17 12.53 -10.29
N SER A 97 -4.85 12.44 -10.52
CA SER A 97 -4.16 11.16 -10.73
C SER A 97 -3.93 10.34 -9.46
N THR A 98 -3.95 10.99 -8.29
CA THR A 98 -3.70 10.39 -6.97
C THR A 98 -4.91 10.46 -6.04
N GLU A 99 -5.96 11.19 -6.42
CA GLU A 99 -7.15 11.45 -5.61
C GLU A 99 -7.76 10.16 -5.06
N LYS A 100 -7.96 9.16 -5.92
CA LYS A 100 -8.54 7.87 -5.53
C LYS A 100 -7.70 7.16 -4.47
N VAL A 101 -6.38 7.10 -4.66
CA VAL A 101 -5.45 6.47 -3.71
C VAL A 101 -5.49 7.20 -2.36
N ALA A 102 -5.55 8.53 -2.40
CA ALA A 102 -5.62 9.34 -1.20
C ALA A 102 -6.94 9.16 -0.44
N ALA A 103 -8.07 9.04 -1.17
CA ALA A 103 -9.38 8.76 -0.57
C ALA A 103 -9.41 7.39 0.12
N ASP A 104 -8.86 6.36 -0.53
CA ASP A 104 -8.77 5.00 0.04
C ASP A 104 -7.94 5.01 1.33
N LEU A 105 -6.77 5.67 1.33
CA LEU A 105 -5.94 5.82 2.53
C LEU A 105 -6.64 6.60 3.64
N GLN A 106 -7.34 7.68 3.31
CA GLN A 106 -8.10 8.46 4.28
C GLN A 106 -9.21 7.64 4.94
N SER A 107 -9.92 6.82 4.18
CA SER A 107 -10.99 5.97 4.69
C SER A 107 -10.47 4.95 5.70
N VAL A 108 -9.37 4.26 5.37
CA VAL A 108 -8.76 3.27 6.29
C VAL A 108 -8.22 3.94 7.55
N LEU A 109 -7.59 5.12 7.41
CA LEU A 109 -7.05 5.87 8.55
C LEU A 109 -8.16 6.32 9.50
N HIS A 110 -9.30 6.78 8.96
CA HIS A 110 -10.44 7.19 9.76
C HIS A 110 -11.00 6.02 10.59
N ILE A 111 -11.20 4.86 9.97
CA ILE A 111 -11.70 3.64 10.64
C ILE A 111 -10.83 3.25 11.85
N LEU A 112 -9.52 3.49 11.77
CA LEU A 112 -8.57 3.10 12.82
C LEU A 112 -8.57 4.01 14.04
N PHE A 113 -8.94 5.28 13.89
CA PHE A 113 -8.93 6.24 14.99
C PHE A 113 -10.30 6.46 15.64
N THR A 114 -11.35 5.81 15.12
CA THR A 114 -12.72 5.93 15.64
C THR A 114 -13.22 4.69 16.39
N ASN A 115 -12.38 3.67 16.59
CA ASN A 115 -12.70 2.43 17.32
C ASN A 115 -11.88 2.30 18.60
#